data_AF-A0A7J3X8G2-F1
#
_entry.id   AF-A0A7J3X8G2-F1
#
_cell.length_a   1.000
_cell.length_b   1.000
_cell.length_c   1.000
_cell.angle_alpha   90.00
_cell.angle_beta   90.00
_cell.angle_gamma   90.00
#
_symmetry.space_group_name_H-M   'P 1'
#
loop_
_entity.id
_entity.type
_entity.pdbx_description
1 polymer ?
#
loop_
_entity_poly.entity_id
_entity_poly.type
_entity_poly.pdbx_seq_one_letter_code
_entity_poly.pdbx_strand_id
1 'polypeptide(L)'
;MPVSLEIPPSPSLTVSWIREGYVLLRERGVEEVLESFPEELGGLLVGNDWKVLRKRFGEGEGMSIVALAQRLAFQPSEDVVIISRVDVHGREVYQVIGREEFVRSPYDRVKKEGYSLQLMKLERYQWVTALELGTIGKQVTPYADRHATFLLLAGLAATYAARTARDYVFLLYDPITLSSMEKSAELALSMREAAKEALRKALGELGEWDEEYVTLRVIFNEELVERAKSHELRSLGFRVIRVRREAQSLKVYGDVPLTLFLEREVYKHKELLNRISGALGKLAKPLSNYLKGRDLLGDGYHAFRALKNLYMYYETGAPVFLAQYNREVHAMAETLPPENRRRREYLCAVL
;
A
#
# COMPACT_ATOMS: atom_id res chain seq x y z
N MET A 1 -7.89 23.13 9.67
CA MET A 1 -6.57 22.54 10.01
C MET A 1 -5.50 23.44 9.39
N PRO A 2 -4.45 23.82 10.12
CA PRO A 2 -3.53 24.87 9.70
C PRO A 2 -2.44 24.37 8.71
N VAL A 3 -2.48 23.10 8.27
CA VAL A 3 -1.53 22.57 7.28
C VAL A 3 -2.12 22.61 5.87
N SER A 4 -1.34 23.05 4.89
CA SER A 4 -1.64 22.94 3.46
C SER A 4 -0.47 22.28 2.71
N LEU A 5 -0.79 21.59 1.61
CA LEU A 5 0.19 20.95 0.74
C LEU A 5 0.18 21.64 -0.62
N GLU A 6 1.35 22.08 -1.08
CA GLU A 6 1.58 22.54 -2.45
C GLU A 6 2.60 21.62 -3.14
N ILE A 7 2.42 20.32 -2.96
CA ILE A 7 3.20 19.29 -3.67
C ILE A 7 2.28 18.66 -4.70
N PRO A 8 2.65 18.68 -6.00
CA PRO A 8 1.82 18.04 -7.02
C PRO A 8 1.71 16.53 -6.77
N PRO A 9 0.58 15.91 -7.16
CA PRO A 9 0.45 14.46 -7.17
C PRO A 9 1.60 13.80 -7.91
N SER A 10 2.25 12.84 -7.29
CA SER A 10 3.34 12.09 -7.89
C SER A 10 3.31 10.62 -7.42
N PRO A 11 3.66 9.66 -8.29
CA PRO A 11 3.92 8.27 -7.95
C PRO A 11 5.15 8.05 -7.05
N SER A 12 5.95 9.10 -6.75
CA SER A 12 6.95 9.06 -5.68
C SER A 12 6.32 8.56 -4.38
N LEU A 13 6.88 7.49 -3.79
CA LEU A 13 6.43 6.92 -2.51
C LEU A 13 6.55 7.92 -1.36
N THR A 14 7.61 8.73 -1.34
CA THR A 14 7.86 9.77 -0.34
C THR A 14 6.75 10.82 -0.41
N VAL A 15 6.45 11.32 -1.61
CA VAL A 15 5.35 12.27 -1.82
C VAL A 15 4.00 11.64 -1.50
N SER A 16 3.78 10.39 -1.95
CA SER A 16 2.54 9.66 -1.68
C SER A 16 2.30 9.50 -0.18
N TRP A 17 3.30 9.07 0.60
CA TRP A 17 3.17 8.97 2.05
C TRP A 17 2.95 10.32 2.72
N ILE A 18 3.64 11.39 2.30
CA ILE A 18 3.38 12.73 2.86
C ILE A 18 1.92 13.14 2.65
N ARG A 19 1.37 12.92 1.46
CA ARG A 19 -0.03 13.23 1.14
C ARG A 19 -1.01 12.33 1.90
N GLU A 20 -0.69 11.04 2.04
CA GLU A 20 -1.49 10.11 2.84
C GLU A 20 -1.52 10.48 4.33
N GLY A 21 -0.38 10.95 4.84
CA GLY A 21 -0.28 11.47 6.20
C GLY A 21 -1.03 12.77 6.39
N TYR A 22 -1.07 13.63 5.38
CA TYR A 22 -1.90 14.84 5.38
C TYR A 22 -3.39 14.51 5.43
N VAL A 23 -3.86 13.54 4.64
CA VAL A 23 -5.25 13.05 4.68
C VAL A 23 -5.58 12.51 6.07
N LEU A 24 -4.71 11.65 6.64
CA LEU A 24 -4.91 11.11 7.98
C LEU A 24 -4.97 12.21 9.04
N LEU A 25 -4.04 13.16 8.99
CA LEU A 25 -3.95 14.26 9.94
C LEU A 25 -5.18 15.18 9.87
N ARG A 26 -5.72 15.43 8.67
CA ARG A 26 -6.94 16.22 8.48
C ARG A 26 -8.18 15.64 9.12
N GLU A 27 -8.25 14.32 9.15
CA GLU A 27 -9.39 13.63 9.71
C GLU A 27 -9.26 13.45 11.23
N ARG A 28 -8.08 13.04 11.69
CA ARG A 28 -7.88 12.55 13.07
C ARG A 28 -7.14 13.52 13.99
N GLY A 29 -6.50 14.55 13.45
CA GLY A 29 -5.63 15.43 14.24
C GLY A 29 -4.33 14.73 14.68
N VAL A 30 -3.48 15.47 15.39
CA VAL A 30 -2.11 15.00 15.73
C VAL A 30 -2.16 13.90 16.79
N GLU A 31 -2.99 14.10 17.81
CA GLU A 31 -3.06 13.27 19.00
C GLU A 31 -3.53 11.85 18.66
N GLU A 32 -4.66 11.71 17.97
CA GLU A 32 -5.20 10.40 17.56
C GLU A 32 -4.26 9.69 16.57
N VAL A 33 -3.57 10.45 15.70
CA VAL A 33 -2.55 9.88 14.81
C VAL A 33 -1.42 9.26 15.61
N LEU A 34 -0.92 9.94 16.65
CA LEU A 34 0.15 9.43 17.50
C LEU A 34 -0.27 8.20 18.30
N GLU A 35 -1.52 8.16 18.78
CA GLU A 35 -2.08 7.03 19.54
C GLU A 35 -2.31 5.78 18.67
N SER A 36 -2.56 5.97 17.37
CA SER A 36 -2.89 4.89 16.43
C SER A 36 -1.70 4.37 15.61
N PHE A 37 -0.46 4.75 15.94
CA PHE A 37 0.71 4.24 15.24
C PHE A 37 0.88 2.73 15.40
N PRO A 38 1.03 1.95 14.31
CA PRO A 38 1.28 0.53 14.40
C PRO A 38 2.65 0.21 15.00
N GLU A 39 2.69 -0.63 16.03
CA GLU A 39 3.92 -1.05 16.71
C GLU A 39 4.89 -1.76 15.76
N GLU A 40 4.35 -2.49 14.77
CA GLU A 40 5.12 -3.28 13.81
C GLU A 40 6.08 -2.42 12.98
N LEU A 41 5.79 -1.12 12.81
CA LEU A 41 6.65 -0.17 12.10
C LEU A 41 7.95 0.14 12.85
N GLY A 42 8.09 -0.26 14.12
CA GLY A 42 9.32 -0.06 14.90
C GLY A 42 10.59 -0.62 14.22
N GLY A 43 10.44 -1.62 13.35
CA GLY A 43 11.55 -2.23 12.61
C GLY A 43 11.99 -1.52 11.31
N LEU A 44 11.30 -0.45 10.90
CA LEU A 44 11.57 0.27 9.64
C LEU A 44 12.73 1.27 9.73
N LEU A 45 13.09 1.75 10.92
CA LEU A 45 14.30 2.55 11.09
C LEU A 45 15.54 1.63 11.05
N VAL A 46 16.45 1.90 10.12
CA VAL A 46 17.58 0.99 9.86
C VAL A 46 18.91 1.72 9.68
N GLY A 47 20.00 1.03 10.02
CA GLY A 47 21.37 1.44 9.68
C GLY A 47 21.68 2.90 10.06
N ASN A 48 21.87 3.73 9.03
CA ASN A 48 22.26 5.13 9.18
C ASN A 48 21.14 6.05 9.70
N ASP A 49 19.87 5.61 9.70
CA ASP A 49 18.76 6.38 10.30
C ASP A 49 19.08 6.66 11.77
N TRP A 50 19.53 5.63 12.50
CA TRP A 50 19.93 5.73 13.90
C TRP A 50 21.05 6.74 14.13
N LYS A 51 22.01 6.86 13.21
CA LYS A 51 23.09 7.85 13.31
C LYS A 51 22.55 9.27 13.17
N VAL A 52 21.65 9.49 12.21
CA VAL A 52 21.01 10.80 11.99
C VAL A 52 20.16 11.18 13.20
N LEU A 53 19.38 10.23 13.72
CA LEU A 53 18.49 10.46 14.86
C LEU A 53 19.27 10.71 16.14
N ARG A 54 20.30 9.90 16.46
CA ARG A 54 21.16 10.12 17.64
C ARG A 54 21.84 11.49 17.62
N LYS A 55 22.35 11.92 16.46
CA LYS A 55 22.98 13.24 16.32
C LYS A 55 22.01 14.39 16.65
N ARG A 56 20.73 14.24 16.33
CA ARG A 56 19.70 15.29 16.54
C ARG A 56 19.11 15.28 17.94
N PHE A 57 18.98 14.10 18.50
CA PHE A 57 18.12 13.87 19.65
C PHE A 57 18.86 13.33 20.87
N GLY A 58 20.18 13.15 20.77
CA GLY A 58 21.05 12.59 21.81
C GLY A 58 21.22 11.08 21.71
N GLU A 59 22.18 10.55 22.47
CA GLU A 59 22.35 9.11 22.67
C GLU A 59 21.27 8.62 23.62
N GLY A 60 20.35 7.81 23.09
CA GLY A 60 19.38 7.06 23.87
C GLY A 60 19.12 5.74 23.15
N GLU A 61 19.06 4.65 23.90
CA GLU A 61 18.57 3.38 23.39
C GLU A 61 17.06 3.52 23.06
N GLY A 62 16.62 2.96 21.93
CA GLY A 62 15.19 2.70 21.68
C GLY A 62 14.33 3.79 21.01
N MET A 63 14.87 4.64 20.11
CA MET A 63 14.02 5.58 19.36
C MET A 63 13.11 4.87 18.34
N SER A 64 11.91 4.46 18.73
CA SER A 64 10.92 3.89 17.80
C SER A 64 10.41 4.93 16.78
N ILE A 65 9.74 4.48 15.71
CA ILE A 65 9.01 5.38 14.81
C ILE A 65 7.98 6.21 15.56
N VAL A 66 7.32 5.64 16.56
CA VAL A 66 6.34 6.34 17.40
C VAL A 66 7.02 7.44 18.20
N ALA A 67 8.13 7.14 18.86
CA ALA A 67 8.90 8.15 19.61
C ALA A 67 9.44 9.26 18.71
N LEU A 68 9.84 8.92 17.48
CA LEU A 68 10.22 9.91 16.47
C LEU A 68 9.03 10.78 16.06
N ALA A 69 7.88 10.18 15.76
CA ALA A 69 6.67 10.91 15.40
C ALA A 69 6.25 11.89 16.51
N GLN A 70 6.26 11.47 17.77
CA GLN A 70 5.96 12.33 18.92
C GLN A 70 6.89 13.55 19.00
N ARG A 71 8.19 13.38 18.72
CA ARG A 71 9.16 14.50 18.73
C ARG A 71 9.01 15.44 17.54
N LEU A 72 8.48 14.94 16.42
CA LEU A 72 8.30 15.72 15.19
C LEU A 72 6.92 16.36 15.07
N ALA A 73 5.95 15.89 15.85
CA ALA A 73 4.54 16.29 15.81
C ALA A 73 4.35 17.81 15.74
N PHE A 74 3.33 18.22 14.97
CA PHE A 74 2.91 19.61 14.84
C PHE A 74 2.47 20.17 16.19
N GLN A 75 2.66 21.47 16.39
CA GLN A 75 1.88 22.19 17.38
C GLN A 75 0.55 22.62 16.73
N PRO A 76 -0.61 22.46 17.40
CA PRO A 76 -1.92 22.77 16.81
C PRO A 76 -2.10 24.21 16.30
N SER A 77 -1.25 25.15 16.73
CA SER A 77 -1.30 26.57 16.39
C SER A 77 -0.47 26.97 15.17
N GLU A 78 0.28 26.06 14.54
CA GLU A 78 1.18 26.40 13.43
C GLU A 78 0.48 26.29 12.07
N ASP A 79 0.32 27.42 11.36
CA ASP A 79 0.01 27.42 9.93
C ASP A 79 1.24 26.99 9.12
N VAL A 80 1.15 25.85 8.46
CA VAL A 80 2.27 25.20 7.77
C VAL A 80 1.91 24.90 6.32
N VAL A 81 2.63 25.53 5.40
CA VAL A 81 2.61 25.18 3.97
C VAL A 81 3.81 24.27 3.70
N ILE A 82 3.55 23.06 3.20
CA ILE A 82 4.60 22.13 2.79
C ILE A 82 4.70 22.16 1.26
N ILE A 83 5.90 22.47 0.78
CA ILE A 83 6.23 22.54 -0.65
C ILE A 83 7.39 21.58 -0.96
N SER A 84 7.66 21.34 -2.25
CA SER A 84 8.81 20.56 -2.68
C SER A 84 9.61 21.27 -3.78
N ARG A 85 10.93 21.09 -3.74
CA ARG A 85 11.87 21.51 -4.79
C ARG A 85 12.80 20.36 -5.13
N VAL A 86 13.13 20.22 -6.41
CA VAL A 86 14.19 19.30 -6.87
C VAL A 86 15.32 20.14 -7.42
N ASP A 87 16.53 19.88 -6.91
CA ASP A 87 17.74 20.55 -7.37
C ASP A 87 18.74 19.54 -7.90
N VAL A 88 19.59 20.04 -8.80
CA VAL A 88 20.76 19.34 -9.32
C VAL A 88 22.01 20.08 -8.87
N HIS A 89 22.86 19.41 -8.08
CA HIS A 89 24.13 19.97 -7.61
C HIS A 89 25.28 19.07 -8.06
N GLY A 90 25.95 19.48 -9.15
CA GLY A 90 26.93 18.65 -9.83
C GLY A 90 26.30 17.39 -10.40
N ARG A 91 26.70 16.21 -9.89
CA ARG A 91 26.15 14.91 -10.28
C ARG A 91 25.04 14.41 -9.36
N GLU A 92 24.84 15.07 -8.21
CA GLU A 92 23.82 14.68 -7.23
C GLU A 92 22.49 15.37 -7.54
N VAL A 93 21.40 14.64 -7.32
CA VAL A 93 20.04 15.17 -7.40
C VAL A 93 19.44 15.02 -6.02
N TYR A 94 18.83 16.08 -5.50
CA TYR A 94 18.16 16.03 -4.23
C TYR A 94 16.78 16.64 -4.31
N GLN A 95 15.86 16.05 -3.56
CA GLN A 95 14.50 16.53 -3.41
C GLN A 95 14.37 17.11 -2.00
N VAL A 96 14.05 18.39 -1.90
CA VAL A 96 13.82 19.07 -0.62
C VAL A 96 12.32 19.20 -0.43
N ILE A 97 11.83 18.81 0.74
CA ILE A 97 10.40 18.84 1.08
C ILE A 97 10.23 19.46 2.46
N GLY A 98 9.32 20.41 2.62
CA GLY A 98 9.10 21.07 3.90
C GLY A 98 8.55 22.47 3.74
N ARG A 99 8.68 23.26 4.81
CA ARG A 99 8.37 24.69 4.80
C ARG A 99 9.23 25.45 3.82
N GLU A 100 8.71 26.56 3.35
CA GLU A 100 9.38 27.41 2.37
C GLU A 100 10.79 27.84 2.80
N GLU A 101 11.00 28.16 4.09
CA GLU A 101 12.33 28.54 4.61
C GLU A 101 13.37 27.42 4.42
N PHE A 102 12.95 26.16 4.61
CA PHE A 102 13.80 25.00 4.54
C PHE A 102 14.04 24.63 3.07
N VAL A 103 12.98 24.65 2.27
CA VAL A 103 13.05 24.36 0.84
C VAL A 103 13.93 25.37 0.11
N ARG A 104 13.87 26.66 0.46
CA ARG A 104 14.72 27.69 -0.13
C ARG A 104 16.15 27.73 0.42
N SER A 105 16.46 27.00 1.48
CA SER A 105 17.78 27.03 2.11
C SER A 105 18.89 26.46 1.20
N PRO A 106 20.16 26.92 1.39
CA PRO A 106 21.31 26.35 0.69
C PRO A 106 21.50 24.86 1.01
N TYR A 107 22.06 24.12 0.06
CA TYR A 107 22.24 22.66 0.17
C TYR A 107 22.96 22.22 1.45
N ASP A 108 24.05 22.91 1.84
CA ASP A 108 24.81 22.58 3.05
C ASP A 108 23.96 22.67 4.32
N ARG A 109 23.00 23.60 4.34
CA ARG A 109 22.05 23.75 5.45
C ARG A 109 21.01 22.64 5.42
N VAL A 110 20.43 22.36 4.25
CA VAL A 110 19.48 21.24 4.06
C VAL A 110 20.08 19.91 4.49
N LYS A 111 21.35 19.63 4.15
CA LYS A 111 22.02 18.39 4.54
C LYS A 111 22.27 18.27 6.05
N LYS A 112 22.46 19.39 6.74
CA LYS A 112 22.66 19.44 8.20
C LYS A 112 21.33 19.37 8.96
N GLU A 113 20.31 20.09 8.48
CA GLU A 113 19.03 20.32 9.16
C GLU A 113 17.90 19.43 8.68
N GLY A 114 18.01 18.78 7.51
CA GLY A 114 17.01 17.88 6.93
C GLY A 114 17.13 16.41 7.33
N TYR A 115 15.99 15.74 7.47
CA TYR A 115 15.88 14.30 7.68
C TYR A 115 15.96 13.58 6.32
N SER A 116 16.79 12.55 6.23
CA SER A 116 16.95 11.73 5.03
C SER A 116 16.98 10.25 5.42
N LEU A 117 15.81 9.74 5.80
CA LEU A 117 15.62 8.36 6.27
C LEU A 117 15.77 7.35 5.13
N GLN A 118 16.13 6.10 5.44
CA GLN A 118 16.23 5.04 4.44
C GLN A 118 14.91 4.75 3.73
N LEU A 119 13.78 4.90 4.44
CA LEU A 119 12.46 4.71 3.85
C LEU A 119 12.16 5.72 2.73
N MET A 120 12.71 6.94 2.81
CA MET A 120 12.54 7.96 1.75
C MET A 120 13.40 7.62 0.52
N LYS A 121 14.37 6.72 0.67
CA LYS A 121 15.30 6.31 -0.39
C LYS A 121 14.83 5.05 -1.12
N LEU A 122 13.62 4.57 -0.84
CA LEU A 122 13.03 3.38 -1.45
C LEU A 122 12.88 3.52 -2.97
N GLU A 123 12.61 4.73 -3.43
CA GLU A 123 12.47 5.07 -4.85
C GLU A 123 13.78 5.01 -5.64
N ARG A 124 14.95 4.92 -4.99
CA ARG A 124 16.24 4.78 -5.72
C ARG A 124 16.27 3.57 -6.65
N TYR A 125 15.41 2.59 -6.39
CA TYR A 125 15.26 1.37 -7.19
C TYR A 125 14.02 1.39 -8.08
N GLN A 126 13.23 2.46 -8.05
CA GLN A 126 12.04 2.64 -8.88
C GLN A 126 12.32 3.73 -9.92
N TRP A 127 12.35 3.34 -11.20
CA TRP A 127 12.64 4.25 -12.33
C TRP A 127 11.65 5.41 -12.51
N VAL A 128 10.52 5.36 -11.80
CA VAL A 128 9.42 6.31 -11.94
C VAL A 128 9.83 7.73 -11.56
N THR A 129 10.37 7.92 -10.35
CA THR A 129 10.85 9.23 -9.88
C THR A 129 11.97 9.78 -10.77
N ALA A 130 12.81 8.89 -11.32
CA ALA A 130 13.88 9.29 -12.23
C ALA A 130 13.36 9.80 -13.58
N LEU A 131 12.22 9.31 -14.06
CA LEU A 131 11.56 9.84 -15.26
C LEU A 131 10.90 11.18 -14.99
N GLU A 132 10.11 11.29 -13.91
CA GLU A 132 9.38 12.51 -13.56
C GLU A 132 10.29 13.69 -13.30
N LEU A 133 11.44 13.45 -12.66
CA LEU A 133 12.39 14.48 -12.32
C LEU A 133 13.43 14.72 -13.42
N GLY A 134 13.37 13.99 -14.55
CA GLY A 134 14.36 14.08 -15.63
C GLY A 134 15.77 13.63 -15.19
N THR A 135 15.83 12.71 -14.22
CA THR A 135 17.05 12.28 -13.52
C THR A 135 17.36 10.80 -13.76
N ILE A 136 17.01 10.27 -14.93
CA ILE A 136 17.30 8.89 -15.34
C ILE A 136 18.78 8.57 -15.08
N GLY A 137 19.03 7.47 -14.37
CA GLY A 137 20.38 7.03 -14.00
C GLY A 137 21.06 7.83 -12.88
N LYS A 138 20.38 8.81 -12.28
CA LYS A 138 20.87 9.55 -11.11
C LYS A 138 20.15 9.13 -9.84
N GLN A 139 20.89 9.08 -8.74
CA GLN A 139 20.34 8.79 -7.43
C GLN A 139 19.73 10.07 -6.84
N VAL A 140 18.41 10.08 -6.64
CA VAL A 140 17.72 11.15 -5.93
C VAL A 140 17.82 10.91 -4.41
N THR A 141 18.24 11.93 -3.67
CA THR A 141 18.25 11.87 -2.20
C THR A 141 17.25 12.87 -1.63
N PRO A 142 16.16 12.41 -1.04
CA PRO A 142 15.19 13.30 -0.43
C PRO A 142 15.65 13.77 0.96
N TYR A 143 15.34 15.02 1.26
CA TYR A 143 15.53 15.69 2.54
C TYR A 143 14.20 16.33 2.92
N ALA A 144 13.71 16.02 4.12
CA ALA A 144 12.50 16.59 4.68
C ALA A 144 12.82 17.45 5.91
N ASP A 145 12.10 18.55 6.12
CA ASP A 145 12.12 19.22 7.43
C ASP A 145 11.32 18.44 8.48
N ARG A 146 11.19 18.99 9.68
CA ARG A 146 10.44 18.37 10.78
C ARG A 146 9.00 18.03 10.37
N HIS A 147 8.28 19.00 9.81
CA HIS A 147 6.86 18.89 9.51
C HIS A 147 6.58 17.89 8.37
N ALA A 148 7.36 17.96 7.29
CA ALA A 148 7.28 16.99 6.20
C ALA A 148 7.66 15.58 6.67
N THR A 149 8.64 15.45 7.58
CA THR A 149 9.00 14.15 8.15
C THR A 149 7.88 13.58 9.02
N PHE A 150 7.18 14.40 9.80
CA PHE A 150 6.02 13.91 10.55
C PHE A 150 4.90 13.43 9.63
N LEU A 151 4.56 14.20 8.58
CA LEU A 151 3.55 13.77 7.59
C LEU A 151 3.93 12.46 6.90
N LEU A 152 5.21 12.28 6.55
CA LEU A 152 5.73 11.02 6.02
C LEU A 152 5.47 9.84 6.99
N LEU A 153 5.75 10.02 8.29
CA LEU A 153 5.51 8.97 9.29
C LEU A 153 4.02 8.69 9.50
N ALA A 154 3.19 9.73 9.53
CA ALA A 154 1.74 9.59 9.59
C ALA A 154 1.21 8.82 8.37
N GLY A 155 1.75 9.10 7.17
CA GLY A 155 1.41 8.37 5.95
C GLY A 155 1.79 6.90 5.98
N LEU A 156 2.95 6.57 6.55
CA LEU A 156 3.35 5.18 6.76
C LEU A 156 2.35 4.46 7.68
N ALA A 157 1.96 5.09 8.80
CA ALA A 157 0.97 4.53 9.70
C ALA A 157 -0.39 4.35 9.01
N ALA A 158 -0.83 5.35 8.26
CA ALA A 158 -2.11 5.33 7.55
C ALA A 158 -2.17 4.21 6.51
N THR A 159 -1.08 4.00 5.77
CA THR A 159 -1.02 3.07 4.63
C THR A 159 -0.59 1.66 5.04
N TYR A 160 -0.02 1.46 6.23
CA TYR A 160 0.42 0.14 6.69
C TYR A 160 -0.75 -0.84 6.79
N ALA A 161 -0.73 -1.88 5.96
CA ALA A 161 -1.75 -2.91 5.92
C ALA A 161 -1.36 -4.10 6.80
N ALA A 162 -0.19 -4.70 6.55
CA ALA A 162 0.20 -5.93 7.20
C ALA A 162 1.72 -6.14 7.21
N ARG A 163 2.19 -7.05 8.07
CA ARG A 163 3.53 -7.62 8.02
C ARG A 163 3.43 -9.10 7.71
N THR A 164 4.16 -9.52 6.67
CA THR A 164 4.41 -10.94 6.39
C THR A 164 5.73 -11.37 7.05
N ALA A 165 6.16 -12.61 6.86
CA ALA A 165 7.42 -13.10 7.44
C ALA A 165 8.64 -12.23 7.09
N ARG A 166 8.65 -11.59 5.91
CA ARG A 166 9.80 -10.81 5.42
C ARG A 166 9.48 -9.38 4.99
N ASP A 167 8.22 -9.10 4.68
CA ASP A 167 7.83 -7.86 4.02
C ASP A 167 6.82 -7.07 4.85
N TYR A 168 7.00 -5.76 4.86
CA TYR A 168 5.99 -4.77 5.20
C TYR A 168 5.14 -4.50 3.97
N VAL A 169 3.83 -4.54 4.13
CA VAL A 169 2.87 -4.31 3.05
C VAL A 169 2.11 -3.03 3.33
N PHE A 170 2.16 -2.11 2.37
CA PHE A 170 1.46 -0.82 2.42
C PHE A 170 0.43 -0.75 1.29
N LEU A 171 -0.71 -0.14 1.57
CA LEU A 171 -1.74 0.20 0.61
C LEU A 171 -1.82 1.73 0.50
N LEU A 172 -1.40 2.26 -0.64
CA LEU A 172 -1.51 3.68 -0.97
C LEU A 172 -2.61 3.87 -2.00
N TYR A 173 -3.21 5.05 -2.04
CA TYR A 173 -3.95 5.48 -3.23
C TYR A 173 -3.01 5.67 -4.42
N ASP A 174 -3.52 5.45 -5.63
CA ASP A 174 -2.83 5.95 -6.82
C ASP A 174 -2.88 7.51 -6.84
N PRO A 175 -1.97 8.19 -7.55
CA PRO A 175 -1.90 9.65 -7.54
C PRO A 175 -3.18 10.37 -8.00
N ILE A 176 -3.93 9.79 -8.94
CA ILE A 176 -5.18 10.34 -9.49
C ILE A 176 -6.27 10.23 -8.41
N THR A 177 -6.45 9.02 -7.86
CA THR A 177 -7.42 8.74 -6.81
C THR A 177 -7.12 9.58 -5.56
N LEU A 178 -5.87 9.63 -5.11
CA LEU A 178 -5.45 10.37 -3.92
C LEU A 178 -5.84 11.85 -3.99
N SER A 179 -5.68 12.47 -5.17
CA SER A 179 -6.00 13.88 -5.38
C SER A 179 -7.50 14.17 -5.28
N SER A 180 -8.34 13.21 -5.64
CA SER A 180 -9.79 13.30 -5.40
C SER A 180 -10.14 13.08 -3.93
N MET A 181 -9.46 12.12 -3.28
CA MET A 181 -9.68 11.70 -1.90
C MET A 181 -9.25 12.75 -0.87
N GLU A 182 -8.26 13.60 -1.18
CA GLU A 182 -7.87 14.73 -0.32
C GLU A 182 -9.00 15.74 -0.06
N LYS A 183 -10.02 15.77 -0.91
CA LYS A 183 -11.20 16.63 -0.72
C LYS A 183 -12.17 16.08 0.32
N SER A 184 -12.11 14.77 0.62
CA SER A 184 -12.96 14.09 1.59
C SER A 184 -12.15 13.08 2.40
N ALA A 185 -11.53 13.56 3.49
CA ALA A 185 -10.60 12.77 4.28
C ALA A 185 -11.26 11.57 4.97
N GLU A 186 -12.44 11.76 5.56
CA GLU A 186 -13.27 10.68 6.13
C GLU A 186 -13.51 9.54 5.12
N LEU A 187 -13.97 9.88 3.91
CA LEU A 187 -14.19 8.91 2.84
C LEU A 187 -12.90 8.19 2.46
N ALA A 188 -11.81 8.94 2.32
CA ALA A 188 -10.49 8.42 1.99
C ALA A 188 -9.97 7.43 3.03
N LEU A 189 -10.19 7.67 4.33
CA LEU A 189 -9.81 6.74 5.38
C LEU A 189 -10.73 5.51 5.39
N SER A 190 -12.04 5.73 5.28
CA SER A 190 -13.06 4.67 5.26
C SER A 190 -12.80 3.63 4.16
N MET A 191 -12.58 4.06 2.92
CA MET A 191 -12.30 3.16 1.79
C MET A 191 -10.97 2.41 1.97
N ARG A 192 -9.95 3.11 2.47
CA ARG A 192 -8.63 2.53 2.68
C ARG A 192 -8.64 1.45 3.74
N GLU A 193 -9.36 1.64 4.85
CA GLU A 193 -9.47 0.62 5.88
C GLU A 193 -10.21 -0.63 5.36
N ALA A 194 -11.27 -0.48 4.57
CA ALA A 194 -11.92 -1.62 3.92
C ALA A 194 -10.97 -2.38 2.99
N ALA A 195 -10.18 -1.66 2.18
CA ALA A 195 -9.19 -2.25 1.29
C ALA A 195 -8.00 -2.88 2.04
N LYS A 196 -7.52 -2.25 3.13
CA LYS A 196 -6.49 -2.80 4.02
C LYS A 196 -6.96 -4.09 4.67
N GLU A 197 -8.21 -4.15 5.10
CA GLU A 197 -8.77 -5.36 5.71
C GLU A 197 -8.91 -6.49 4.69
N ALA A 198 -9.36 -6.19 3.46
CA ALA A 198 -9.37 -7.16 2.37
C ALA A 198 -7.97 -7.71 2.08
N LEU A 199 -6.96 -6.84 2.10
CA LEU A 199 -5.55 -7.20 1.90
C LEU A 199 -5.00 -8.04 3.06
N ARG A 200 -5.25 -7.68 4.32
CA ARG A 200 -4.86 -8.47 5.50
C ARG A 200 -5.46 -9.87 5.45
N LYS A 201 -6.76 -9.95 5.14
CA LYS A 201 -7.47 -11.22 4.99
C LYS A 201 -6.85 -12.08 3.88
N ALA A 202 -6.54 -11.48 2.73
CA ALA A 202 -5.89 -12.18 1.63
C ALA A 202 -4.54 -12.78 2.03
N LEU A 203 -3.69 -11.99 2.70
CA LEU A 203 -2.37 -12.41 3.15
C LEU A 203 -2.47 -13.49 4.24
N GLY A 204 -3.45 -13.39 5.14
CA GLY A 204 -3.70 -14.38 6.19
C GLY A 204 -4.21 -15.72 5.64
N GLU A 205 -5.12 -15.69 4.68
CA GLU A 205 -5.70 -16.88 4.06
C GLU A 205 -4.67 -17.66 3.22
N LEU A 206 -3.87 -16.96 2.43
CA LEU A 206 -2.86 -17.58 1.57
C LEU A 206 -1.58 -17.95 2.34
N GLY A 207 -1.23 -17.16 3.36
CA GLY A 207 -0.01 -17.28 4.15
C GLY A 207 1.28 -16.92 3.39
N GLU A 208 1.17 -16.51 2.13
CA GLU A 208 2.25 -16.07 1.25
C GLU A 208 1.76 -14.94 0.35
N TRP A 209 2.68 -14.32 -0.40
CA TRP A 209 2.33 -13.32 -1.40
C TRP A 209 2.03 -13.98 -2.74
N ASP A 210 0.83 -13.76 -3.25
CA ASP A 210 0.48 -13.96 -4.66
C ASP A 210 -0.26 -12.71 -5.15
N GLU A 211 0.25 -12.12 -6.22
CA GLU A 211 -0.19 -10.81 -6.72
C GLU A 211 -1.64 -10.85 -7.21
N GLU A 212 -2.02 -11.90 -7.94
CA GLU A 212 -3.37 -12.03 -8.49
C GLU A 212 -4.39 -12.33 -7.40
N TYR A 213 -4.05 -13.21 -6.45
CA TYR A 213 -4.92 -13.50 -5.31
C TYR A 213 -5.18 -12.23 -4.51
N VAL A 214 -4.14 -11.50 -4.14
CA VAL A 214 -4.27 -10.23 -3.43
C VAL A 214 -5.12 -9.23 -4.22
N THR A 215 -4.84 -9.08 -5.52
CA THR A 215 -5.60 -8.19 -6.41
C THR A 215 -7.08 -8.55 -6.40
N LEU A 216 -7.42 -9.81 -6.67
CA LEU A 216 -8.79 -10.28 -6.73
C LEU A 216 -9.53 -10.15 -5.40
N ARG A 217 -8.84 -10.35 -4.26
CA ARG A 217 -9.44 -10.18 -2.92
C ARG A 217 -9.81 -8.74 -2.62
N VAL A 218 -8.99 -7.78 -3.03
CA VAL A 218 -9.27 -6.35 -2.83
C VAL A 218 -10.37 -5.87 -3.80
N ILE A 219 -10.26 -6.18 -5.09
CA ILE A 219 -11.22 -5.67 -6.09
C ILE A 219 -12.61 -6.30 -5.98
N PHE A 220 -12.72 -7.52 -5.44
CA PHE A 220 -13.99 -8.19 -5.15
C PHE A 220 -14.39 -8.10 -3.68
N ASN A 221 -13.87 -7.10 -2.95
CA ASN A 221 -14.34 -6.78 -1.62
C ASN A 221 -15.70 -6.06 -1.72
N GLU A 222 -16.77 -6.70 -1.23
CA GLU A 222 -18.15 -6.19 -1.29
C GLU A 222 -18.27 -4.82 -0.63
N GLU A 223 -17.77 -4.69 0.60
CA GLU A 223 -17.84 -3.46 1.39
C GLU A 223 -17.18 -2.27 0.67
N LEU A 224 -15.98 -2.48 0.10
CA LEU A 224 -15.27 -1.48 -0.67
C LEU A 224 -16.05 -1.05 -1.92
N VAL A 225 -16.59 -2.02 -2.66
CA VAL A 225 -17.40 -1.75 -3.87
C VAL A 225 -18.68 -0.98 -3.52
N GLU A 226 -19.38 -1.38 -2.47
CA GLU A 226 -20.61 -0.73 -2.02
C GLU A 226 -20.37 0.70 -1.56
N ARG A 227 -19.35 0.92 -0.73
CA ARG A 227 -18.96 2.26 -0.29
C ARG A 227 -18.58 3.13 -1.49
N ALA A 228 -17.80 2.61 -2.44
CA ALA A 228 -17.37 3.36 -3.61
C ALA A 228 -18.55 3.75 -4.51
N LYS A 229 -19.52 2.85 -4.68
CA LYS A 229 -20.75 3.13 -5.43
C LYS A 229 -21.67 4.12 -4.72
N SER A 230 -21.80 4.06 -3.40
CA SER A 230 -22.66 5.00 -2.66
C SER A 230 -22.17 6.44 -2.73
N HIS A 231 -20.90 6.65 -3.08
CA HIS A 231 -20.30 7.97 -3.33
C HIS A 231 -20.10 8.28 -4.82
N GLU A 232 -20.79 7.55 -5.69
CA GLU A 232 -20.82 7.78 -7.15
C GLU A 232 -19.43 7.78 -7.80
N LEU A 233 -18.47 7.05 -7.23
CA LEU A 233 -17.16 6.91 -7.83
C LEU A 233 -17.28 6.05 -9.10
N ARG A 234 -16.61 6.47 -10.17
CA ARG A 234 -16.48 5.66 -11.40
C ARG A 234 -15.33 4.66 -11.30
N SER A 235 -14.26 5.06 -10.63
CA SER A 235 -13.09 4.25 -10.40
C SER A 235 -12.46 4.55 -9.05
N LEU A 236 -11.81 3.55 -8.48
CA LEU A 236 -11.03 3.67 -7.26
C LEU A 236 -9.71 2.93 -7.45
N GLY A 237 -8.58 3.61 -7.34
CA GLY A 237 -7.28 2.97 -7.54
C GLY A 237 -6.33 3.11 -6.37
N PHE A 238 -5.57 2.04 -6.19
CA PHE A 238 -4.60 1.82 -5.13
C PHE A 238 -3.29 1.31 -5.71
N ARG A 239 -2.25 1.32 -4.88
CA ARG A 239 -0.97 0.66 -5.10
C ARG A 239 -0.64 -0.15 -3.86
N VAL A 240 -0.35 -1.43 -4.04
CA VAL A 240 0.17 -2.28 -2.95
C VAL A 240 1.68 -2.35 -3.05
N ILE A 241 2.35 -1.79 -2.06
CA ILE A 241 3.81 -1.73 -1.99
C ILE A 241 4.32 -2.75 -0.99
N ARG A 242 5.27 -3.56 -1.43
CA ARG A 242 6.01 -4.48 -0.55
C ARG A 242 7.40 -3.94 -0.28
N VAL A 243 7.68 -3.67 0.97
CA VAL A 243 8.98 -3.21 1.44
C VAL A 243 9.62 -4.29 2.28
N ARG A 244 10.84 -4.69 1.92
CA ARG A 244 11.65 -5.63 2.71
C ARG A 244 12.83 -4.90 3.32
N ARG A 245 13.18 -5.32 4.53
CA ARG A 245 14.43 -4.93 5.17
C ARG A 245 15.57 -5.84 4.74
N GLU A 246 16.67 -5.25 4.28
CA GLU A 246 17.93 -5.92 3.95
C GLU A 246 19.07 -5.28 4.72
N ALA A 247 19.48 -5.91 5.82
CA ALA A 247 20.51 -5.42 6.73
C ALA A 247 20.26 -3.96 7.17
N GLN A 248 20.93 -3.01 6.53
CA GLN A 248 20.90 -1.57 6.80
C GLN A 248 20.10 -0.75 5.77
N SER A 249 19.40 -1.41 4.86
CA SER A 249 18.61 -0.79 3.81
C SER A 249 17.18 -1.34 3.78
N LEU A 250 16.28 -0.56 3.18
CA LEU A 250 14.96 -1.02 2.79
C LEU A 250 14.90 -1.07 1.27
N LYS A 251 14.16 -2.03 0.71
CA LYS A 251 13.95 -2.16 -0.75
C LYS A 251 12.51 -2.46 -1.07
N VAL A 252 12.04 -1.93 -2.20
CA VAL A 252 10.74 -2.27 -2.77
C VAL A 252 10.86 -3.57 -3.57
N TYR A 253 10.05 -4.55 -3.24
CA TYR A 253 10.00 -5.87 -3.90
C TYR A 253 8.74 -6.06 -4.75
N GLY A 254 7.76 -5.17 -4.62
CA GLY A 254 6.53 -5.19 -5.41
C GLY A 254 5.84 -3.84 -5.33
N ASP A 255 5.28 -3.42 -6.45
CA ASP A 255 4.47 -2.21 -6.61
C ASP A 255 3.32 -2.58 -7.54
N VAL A 256 2.24 -3.07 -6.94
CA VAL A 256 1.12 -3.66 -7.66
C VAL A 256 0.02 -2.62 -7.78
N PRO A 257 -0.26 -2.10 -8.98
CA PRO A 257 -1.38 -1.21 -9.19
C PRO A 257 -2.69 -2.01 -9.10
N LEU A 258 -3.65 -1.49 -8.36
CA LEU A 258 -5.00 -2.03 -8.25
C LEU A 258 -5.96 -0.94 -8.71
N THR A 259 -6.84 -1.22 -9.66
CA THR A 259 -7.86 -0.25 -10.06
C THR A 259 -9.18 -0.96 -10.15
N LEU A 260 -10.15 -0.51 -9.35
CA LEU A 260 -11.54 -0.93 -9.39
C LEU A 260 -12.28 -0.03 -10.37
N PHE A 261 -12.78 -0.61 -11.47
CA PHE A 261 -13.64 0.11 -12.42
C PHE A 261 -15.09 -0.23 -12.12
N LEU A 262 -15.80 0.68 -11.44
CA LEU A 262 -17.10 0.40 -10.81
C LEU A 262 -18.24 0.25 -11.82
N GLU A 263 -18.02 0.65 -13.07
CA GLU A 263 -18.93 0.48 -14.20
C GLU A 263 -18.92 -0.94 -14.80
N ARG A 264 -17.97 -1.80 -14.42
CA ARG A 264 -17.87 -3.19 -14.91
C ARG A 264 -19.11 -4.02 -14.54
N GLU A 265 -19.53 -4.88 -15.46
CA GLU A 265 -20.73 -5.75 -15.32
C GLU A 265 -20.73 -6.56 -14.02
N VAL A 266 -19.58 -7.09 -13.61
CA VAL A 266 -19.46 -7.89 -12.38
C VAL A 266 -19.95 -7.15 -11.12
N TYR A 267 -19.82 -5.83 -11.09
CA TYR A 267 -20.26 -5.03 -9.96
C TYR A 267 -21.74 -4.66 -10.02
N LYS A 268 -22.41 -4.82 -11.17
CA LYS A 268 -23.86 -4.59 -11.30
C LYS A 268 -24.67 -5.71 -10.64
N HIS A 269 -24.06 -6.88 -10.44
CA HIS A 269 -24.70 -8.07 -9.88
C HIS A 269 -24.12 -8.39 -8.49
N LYS A 270 -24.76 -7.88 -7.43
CA LYS A 270 -24.32 -8.09 -6.04
C LYS A 270 -24.14 -9.57 -5.68
N GLU A 271 -25.04 -10.44 -6.13
CA GLU A 271 -24.94 -11.88 -5.90
C GLU A 271 -23.69 -12.50 -6.52
N LEU A 272 -23.33 -12.09 -7.73
CA LEU A 272 -22.13 -12.56 -8.44
C LEU A 272 -20.86 -12.15 -7.68
N LEU A 273 -20.79 -10.89 -7.26
CA LEU A 273 -19.70 -10.36 -6.44
C LEU A 273 -19.51 -11.18 -5.16
N ASN A 274 -20.60 -11.45 -4.44
CA ASN A 274 -20.55 -12.18 -3.17
C ASN A 274 -20.15 -13.64 -3.36
N ARG A 275 -20.64 -14.29 -4.43
CA ARG A 275 -20.21 -15.65 -4.78
C ARG A 275 -18.74 -15.71 -5.14
N ILE A 276 -18.22 -14.78 -5.96
CA ILE A 276 -16.79 -14.69 -6.30
C ILE A 276 -15.94 -14.47 -5.04
N SER A 277 -16.32 -13.50 -4.21
CA SER A 277 -15.59 -13.17 -2.97
C SER A 277 -15.54 -14.34 -1.99
N GLY A 278 -16.67 -15.03 -1.81
CA GLY A 278 -16.75 -16.25 -1.01
C GLY A 278 -15.90 -17.39 -1.58
N ALA A 279 -15.92 -17.56 -2.90
CA ALA A 279 -15.19 -18.62 -3.58
C ALA A 279 -13.66 -18.43 -3.52
N LEU A 280 -13.16 -17.20 -3.63
CA LEU A 280 -11.73 -16.90 -3.47
C LEU A 280 -11.18 -17.42 -2.15
N GLY A 281 -11.91 -17.23 -1.04
CA GLY A 281 -11.50 -17.76 0.27
C GLY A 281 -11.40 -19.30 0.30
N LYS A 282 -12.22 -20.00 -0.51
CA LYS A 282 -12.16 -21.46 -0.65
C LYS A 282 -10.95 -21.93 -1.44
N LEU A 283 -10.48 -21.12 -2.40
CA LEU A 283 -9.30 -21.41 -3.21
C LEU A 283 -7.99 -21.23 -2.46
N ALA A 284 -7.97 -20.39 -1.42
CA ALA A 284 -6.75 -19.97 -0.72
C ALA A 284 -5.87 -21.14 -0.25
N LYS A 285 -6.45 -22.14 0.42
CA LYS A 285 -5.68 -23.25 0.98
C LYS A 285 -5.10 -24.19 -0.09
N PRO A 286 -5.88 -24.72 -1.06
CA PRO A 286 -5.32 -25.47 -2.19
C PRO A 286 -4.26 -24.67 -2.97
N LEU A 287 -4.54 -23.40 -3.26
CA LEU A 287 -3.61 -22.50 -3.94
C LEU A 287 -2.30 -22.35 -3.15
N SER A 288 -2.36 -22.11 -1.84
CA SER A 288 -1.18 -22.02 -0.97
C SER A 288 -0.34 -23.31 -1.00
N ASN A 289 -0.99 -24.48 -1.04
CA ASN A 289 -0.28 -25.74 -1.16
C ASN A 289 0.44 -25.87 -2.50
N TYR A 290 -0.18 -25.46 -3.60
CA TYR A 290 0.43 -25.45 -4.94
C TYR A 290 1.64 -24.53 -5.02
N LEU A 291 1.50 -23.27 -4.58
CA LEU A 291 2.58 -22.28 -4.61
C LEU A 291 3.81 -22.72 -3.78
N LYS A 292 3.59 -23.50 -2.72
CA LYS A 292 4.64 -24.06 -1.86
C LYS A 292 5.21 -25.39 -2.36
N GLY A 293 4.74 -25.91 -3.49
CA GLY A 293 5.14 -27.23 -4.00
C GLY A 293 4.68 -28.39 -3.11
N ARG A 294 3.59 -28.23 -2.37
CA ARG A 294 2.99 -29.22 -1.45
C ARG A 294 1.64 -29.75 -1.93
N ASP A 295 1.32 -29.56 -3.21
CA ASP A 295 0.08 -30.03 -3.82
C ASP A 295 0.18 -31.51 -4.20
N LEU A 296 -0.27 -32.38 -3.28
CA LEU A 296 -0.23 -33.83 -3.45
C LEU A 296 -1.45 -34.39 -4.20
N LEU A 297 -2.56 -33.66 -4.18
CA LEU A 297 -3.84 -34.12 -4.75
C LEU A 297 -4.10 -33.54 -6.14
N GLY A 298 -3.34 -32.52 -6.56
CA GLY A 298 -3.57 -31.77 -7.79
C GLY A 298 -4.71 -30.75 -7.66
N ASP A 299 -5.36 -30.64 -6.49
CA ASP A 299 -6.42 -29.66 -6.24
C ASP A 299 -5.87 -28.22 -6.25
N GLY A 300 -4.60 -28.06 -5.86
CA GLY A 300 -3.92 -26.77 -5.89
C GLY A 300 -3.64 -26.25 -7.31
N TYR A 301 -3.25 -27.12 -8.26
CA TYR A 301 -3.09 -26.74 -9.66
C TYR A 301 -4.39 -26.18 -10.27
N HIS A 302 -5.51 -26.86 -10.01
CA HIS A 302 -6.82 -26.39 -10.47
C HIS A 302 -7.23 -25.08 -9.79
N ALA A 303 -6.95 -24.91 -8.49
CA ALA A 303 -7.17 -23.63 -7.80
C ALA A 303 -6.36 -22.47 -8.43
N PHE A 304 -5.10 -22.72 -8.80
CA PHE A 304 -4.26 -21.75 -9.51
C PHE A 304 -4.82 -21.40 -10.89
N ARG A 305 -5.24 -22.40 -11.68
CA ARG A 305 -5.85 -22.17 -12.99
C ARG A 305 -7.18 -21.42 -12.87
N ALA A 306 -8.00 -21.75 -11.87
CA ALA A 306 -9.21 -21.00 -11.55
C ALA A 306 -8.87 -19.53 -11.27
N LEU A 307 -7.94 -19.25 -10.35
CA LEU A 307 -7.52 -17.90 -10.03
C LEU A 307 -7.12 -17.09 -11.27
N LYS A 308 -6.27 -17.66 -12.13
CA LYS A 308 -5.84 -17.05 -13.40
C LYS A 308 -7.03 -16.70 -14.29
N ASN A 309 -7.97 -17.63 -14.46
CA ASN A 309 -9.16 -17.40 -15.27
C ASN A 309 -10.06 -16.30 -14.66
N LEU A 310 -10.21 -16.27 -13.34
CA LEU A 310 -10.97 -15.21 -12.68
C LEU A 310 -10.31 -13.84 -12.84
N TYR A 311 -8.98 -13.77 -12.76
CA TYR A 311 -8.22 -12.56 -13.04
C TYR A 311 -8.43 -12.11 -14.50
N MET A 312 -8.34 -13.02 -15.46
CA MET A 312 -8.60 -12.73 -16.88
C MET A 312 -10.04 -12.28 -17.13
N TYR A 313 -11.03 -12.87 -16.45
CA TYR A 313 -12.42 -12.41 -16.49
C TYR A 313 -12.54 -10.98 -15.99
N TYR A 314 -11.89 -10.67 -14.86
CA TYR A 314 -11.87 -9.30 -14.35
C TYR A 314 -11.30 -8.34 -15.40
N GLU A 315 -10.09 -8.60 -15.89
CA GLU A 315 -9.37 -7.70 -16.82
C GLU A 315 -10.10 -7.49 -18.16
N THR A 316 -10.66 -8.56 -18.74
CA THR A 316 -11.23 -8.52 -20.10
C THR A 316 -12.75 -8.38 -20.14
N GLY A 317 -13.44 -8.70 -19.04
CA GLY A 317 -14.90 -8.85 -19.02
C GLY A 317 -15.44 -10.03 -19.83
N ALA A 318 -14.58 -10.89 -20.40
CA ALA A 318 -15.02 -11.94 -21.32
C ALA A 318 -15.61 -13.15 -20.54
N PRO A 319 -16.89 -13.52 -20.76
CA PRO A 319 -17.56 -14.59 -20.01
C PRO A 319 -16.90 -15.98 -20.13
N VAL A 320 -16.15 -16.21 -21.21
CA VAL A 320 -15.40 -17.47 -21.42
C VAL A 320 -14.45 -17.78 -20.26
N PHE A 321 -13.83 -16.74 -19.67
CA PHE A 321 -12.91 -16.93 -18.55
C PHE A 321 -13.66 -17.26 -17.26
N LEU A 322 -14.88 -16.75 -17.07
CA LEU A 322 -15.72 -17.15 -15.94
C LEU A 322 -16.18 -18.61 -16.07
N ALA A 323 -16.51 -19.05 -17.29
CA ALA A 323 -16.83 -20.46 -17.55
C ALA A 323 -15.61 -21.37 -17.31
N GLN A 324 -14.41 -20.95 -17.74
CA GLN A 324 -13.17 -21.68 -17.46
C GLN A 324 -12.83 -21.70 -15.96
N TYR A 325 -13.07 -20.59 -15.24
CA TYR A 325 -12.97 -20.56 -13.78
C TYR A 325 -13.84 -21.64 -13.14
N ASN A 326 -15.14 -21.68 -13.47
CA ASN A 326 -16.06 -22.68 -12.94
C ASN A 326 -15.63 -24.11 -13.27
N ARG A 327 -15.14 -24.35 -14.49
CA ARG A 327 -14.61 -25.67 -14.89
C ARG A 327 -13.46 -26.12 -13.99
N GLU A 328 -12.51 -25.23 -13.71
CA GLU A 328 -11.36 -25.56 -12.86
C GLU A 328 -11.77 -25.74 -11.39
N VAL A 329 -12.77 -24.99 -10.90
CA VAL A 329 -13.33 -25.22 -9.56
C VAL A 329 -14.00 -26.60 -9.45
N HIS A 330 -14.73 -27.03 -10.49
CA HIS A 330 -15.30 -28.38 -10.53
C HIS A 330 -14.21 -29.46 -10.60
N ALA A 331 -13.20 -29.29 -11.46
CA ALA A 331 -12.09 -30.24 -11.56
C ALA A 331 -11.35 -30.37 -10.21
N MET A 332 -11.15 -29.27 -9.49
CA MET A 332 -10.60 -29.27 -8.13
C MET A 332 -11.46 -30.10 -7.15
N ALA A 333 -12.78 -30.08 -7.26
CA ALA A 333 -13.65 -30.88 -6.41
C ALA A 333 -13.56 -32.38 -6.74
N GLU A 334 -13.36 -32.72 -8.02
CA GLU A 334 -13.24 -34.11 -8.48
C GLU A 334 -11.94 -34.79 -8.00
N THR A 335 -10.85 -34.03 -7.83
CA THR A 335 -9.58 -34.57 -7.32
C THR A 335 -9.62 -34.93 -5.83
N LEU A 336 -10.56 -34.38 -5.06
CA LEU A 336 -10.71 -34.75 -3.64
C LEU A 336 -11.26 -36.17 -3.50
N PRO A 337 -10.78 -37.00 -2.56
CA PRO A 337 -11.33 -38.33 -2.35
C PRO A 337 -12.85 -38.36 -2.04
N PRO A 338 -13.60 -39.42 -2.41
CA PRO A 338 -15.05 -39.53 -2.21
C PRO A 338 -15.52 -39.34 -0.75
N GLU A 339 -14.70 -39.76 0.22
CA GLU A 339 -14.92 -39.58 1.65
C GLU A 339 -14.98 -38.10 2.07
N ASN A 340 -14.48 -37.18 1.24
CA ASN A 340 -14.56 -35.73 1.43
C ASN A 340 -15.82 -35.10 0.81
N ARG A 341 -16.93 -35.83 0.74
CA ARG A 341 -18.20 -35.38 0.13
C ARG A 341 -18.63 -33.97 0.57
N ARG A 342 -18.56 -33.67 1.87
CA ARG A 342 -18.89 -32.33 2.39
C ARG A 342 -18.01 -31.22 1.80
N ARG A 343 -16.71 -31.50 1.61
CA ARG A 343 -15.78 -30.55 1.00
C ARG A 343 -16.02 -30.41 -0.51
N ARG A 344 -16.38 -31.49 -1.20
CA ARG A 344 -16.80 -31.47 -2.62
C ARG A 344 -18.05 -30.60 -2.81
N GLU A 345 -19.10 -30.82 -2.03
CA GLU A 345 -20.34 -30.03 -2.07
C GLU A 345 -20.07 -28.55 -1.74
N TYR A 346 -19.19 -28.28 -0.76
CA TYR A 346 -18.77 -26.93 -0.41
C TYR A 346 -18.03 -26.20 -1.56
N LEU A 347 -17.23 -26.91 -2.35
CA LEU A 347 -16.49 -26.36 -3.49
C LEU A 347 -17.35 -26.20 -4.75
N CYS A 348 -18.28 -27.13 -5.00
CA CYS A 348 -19.18 -27.07 -6.15
C CYS A 348 -20.29 -26.01 -6.00
N ALA A 349 -20.56 -25.50 -4.80
CA ALA A 349 -21.47 -24.38 -4.57
C ALA A 349 -20.85 -23.00 -4.95
N VAL A 350 -19.92 -22.99 -5.90
CA VAL A 350 -19.18 -21.81 -6.33
C VAL A 350 -19.68 -21.43 -7.72
N LEU A 351 -20.45 -20.34 -7.74
CA LEU A 351 -21.09 -19.68 -8.88
C LEU A 351 -22.25 -20.39 -9.56
#